data_AF-A0A5M7PE23-F1
#
_entry.id   AF-A0A5M7PE23-F1
#
_cell.length_a   1.000
_cell.length_b   1.000
_cell.length_c   1.000
_cell.angle_alpha   90.00
_cell.angle_beta   90.00
_cell.angle_gamma   90.00
#
_symmetry.space_group_name_H-M   'P 1'
#
loop_
_entity.id
_entity.type
_entity.pdbx_description
1 polymer ?
#
loop_
_entity_poly.entity_id
_entity_poly.type
_entity_poly.pdbx_seq_one_letter_code
_entity_poly.pdbx_strand_id
1 'polypeptide(L)' 'MRSNARVVITPGEPAGIGPDLTVQLAQQSWPVELVVCASPALLQQRAAKLGLPLTLRPYQPGVAALPQQAGTLTILPV' A
#
# COMPACT_ATOMS: atom_id res chain seq x y z
N MET A 1 -12.19 -22.07 -4.88
CA MET A 1 -12.21 -20.62 -4.62
C MET A 1 -10.80 -20.19 -4.28
N ARG A 2 -10.17 -19.28 -5.05
CA ARG A 2 -8.92 -18.65 -4.60
C ARG A 2 -9.31 -17.70 -3.47
N SER A 3 -8.99 -18.06 -2.23
CA SER A 3 -9.13 -17.12 -1.11
C SER A 3 -8.07 -16.06 -1.31
N ASN A 4 -8.45 -14.83 -1.69
CA ASN A 4 -7.48 -13.75 -1.80
C ASN A 4 -6.94 -13.47 -0.40
N ALA A 5 -5.64 -13.68 -0.23
CA ALA A 5 -4.96 -13.42 1.04
C ALA A 5 -4.70 -11.91 1.20
N ARG A 6 -4.66 -11.47 2.46
CA ARG A 6 -4.18 -10.14 2.84
C ARG A 6 -2.77 -10.27 3.38
N VAL A 7 -1.89 -9.38 2.95
CA VAL A 7 -0.56 -9.24 3.52
C VAL A 7 -0.47 -7.85 4.11
N VAL A 8 -0.07 -7.77 5.39
CA VAL A 8 0.21 -6.50 6.03
C VAL A 8 1.66 -6.09 5.79
N ILE A 9 1.88 -4.84 5.42
CA ILE A 9 3.20 -4.24 5.25
C ILE A 9 3.33 -3.08 6.23
N THR A 10 4.39 -3.13 7.04
CA THR A 10 4.83 -2.01 7.88
C THR A 10 6.06 -1.38 7.22
N PRO A 11 5.97 -0.17 6.64
CA PRO A 11 7.10 0.46 5.96
C PRO A 11 8.29 0.80 6.87
N GLY A 12 8.18 0.60 8.18
CA GLY A 12 9.25 0.84 9.13
C GLY A 12 9.43 2.32 9.45
N GLU A 13 10.68 2.75 9.61
CA GLU A 13 11.05 4.11 10.01
C GLU A 13 10.61 5.16 8.96
N PRO A 14 9.79 6.16 9.33
CA PRO A 14 9.28 7.19 8.41
C PRO A 14 10.35 7.98 7.65
N ALA A 15 11.50 8.23 8.28
CA ALA A 15 12.61 8.94 7.66
C ALA A 15 13.49 8.05 6.76
N GLY A 16 13.35 6.72 6.88
CA GLY A 16 14.08 5.74 6.09
C GLY A 16 13.56 5.59 4.67
N ILE A 17 14.05 4.56 3.97
CA ILE A 17 13.66 4.25 2.59
C ILE A 17 12.45 3.33 2.48
N GLY A 18 12.00 2.73 3.59
CA GLY A 18 10.89 1.77 3.58
C GLY A 18 9.58 2.33 3.00
N PRO A 19 9.20 3.60 3.27
CA PRO A 19 8.10 4.27 2.56
C PRO A 19 8.33 4.35 1.04
N ASP A 20 9.54 4.65 0.57
CA ASP A 20 9.84 4.72 -0.87
C ASP A 20 9.73 3.35 -1.54
N LEU A 21 10.27 2.32 -0.89
CA LEU A 21 10.18 0.94 -1.37
C LEU A 21 8.73 0.46 -1.43
N THR A 22 7.91 0.85 -0.45
CA THR A 22 6.48 0.54 -0.42
C THR A 22 5.74 1.22 -1.58
N VAL A 23 6.06 2.48 -1.87
CA VAL A 23 5.50 3.22 -3.02
C VAL A 23 5.92 2.59 -4.36
N GLN A 24 7.18 2.18 -4.49
CA GLN A 24 7.68 1.50 -5.69
C GLN A 24 7.02 0.13 -5.88
N LEU A 25 6.82 -0.62 -4.78
CA LEU A 25 6.14 -1.91 -4.80
C LEU A 25 4.67 -1.78 -5.26
N ALA A 26 4.02 -0.65 -4.94
CA ALA A 26 2.67 -0.34 -5.40
C ALA A 26 2.55 -0.24 -6.93
N GLN A 27 3.64 0.00 -7.66
CA GLN A 27 3.62 0.19 -9.12
C GLN A 27 3.41 -1.11 -9.91
N GLN A 28 3.35 -2.25 -9.22
CA GLN A 28 3.07 -3.56 -9.81
C GLN A 28 1.73 -4.08 -9.30
N SER A 29 1.07 -4.93 -10.10
CA SER A 29 -0.12 -5.64 -9.63
C SER A 29 0.29 -6.87 -8.83
N TRP A 30 -0.43 -7.18 -7.77
CA TRP A 30 -0.17 -8.33 -6.90
C TRP A 30 -1.41 -9.23 -6.81
N PRO A 31 -1.24 -10.56 -6.70
CA PRO A 31 -2.36 -11.49 -6.58
C PRO A 31 -3.03 -11.45 -5.20
N VAL A 32 -2.57 -10.59 -4.30
CA VAL A 32 -3.02 -10.43 -2.91
C VAL A 32 -3.36 -8.97 -2.64
N GLU A 33 -4.13 -8.72 -1.58
CA GLU A 33 -4.36 -7.36 -1.10
C GLU A 33 -3.20 -6.93 -0.21
N LEU A 34 -2.51 -5.85 -0.59
CA LEU A 34 -1.46 -5.25 0.23
C LEU A 34 -2.07 -4.18 1.14
N VAL A 35 -2.15 -4.50 2.42
CA VAL A 35 -2.61 -3.58 3.47
C VAL A 35 -1.39 -2.95 4.11
N VAL A 36 -1.21 -1.66 3.92
CA VAL A 36 -0.08 -0.91 4.47
C VAL A 36 -0.51 -0.24 5.76
N CYS A 37 0.20 -0.55 6.85
CA CYS A 37 0.03 0.14 8.14
C CYS A 37 0.99 1.31 8.20
N ALA A 38 0.53 2.49 7.77
CA ALA A 38 1.35 3.71 7.76
C ALA A 38 0.49 4.97 7.72
N SER A 39 1.13 6.12 7.94
CA SER A 39 0.53 7.42 7.66
C SER A 39 0.24 7.57 6.15
N PRO A 40 -1.03 7.83 5.76
CA PRO A 40 -1.39 8.08 4.38
C PRO A 40 -0.64 9.29 3.79
N ALA A 41 -0.46 10.34 4.59
CA ALA A 41 0.19 11.58 4.19
C ALA A 41 1.67 11.35 3.84
N LEU A 42 2.36 10.53 4.64
CA LEU A 42 3.75 10.15 4.38
C LEU A 42 3.87 9.46 3.02
N LEU A 43 3.06 8.43 2.75
CA LEU A 43 3.13 7.68 1.48
C LEU A 43 2.82 8.57 0.27
N GLN A 44 1.82 9.45 0.38
CA GLN A 44 1.49 10.41 -0.68
C GLN A 44 2.65 11.39 -0.93
N GLN A 45 3.27 11.91 0.14
CA GLN A 45 4.43 12.80 0.02
C GLN A 45 5.61 12.09 -0.65
N ARG A 46 5.89 10.83 -0.29
CA ARG A 46 6.99 10.06 -0.90
C ARG A 46 6.69 9.73 -2.36
N ALA A 47 5.45 9.37 -2.69
CA ALA A 47 5.02 9.18 -4.08
C ALA A 47 5.19 10.43 -4.94
N ALA A 48 4.77 11.59 -4.44
CA ALA A 48 4.99 12.87 -5.09
C ALA A 48 6.49 13.17 -5.29
N LYS A 49 7.33 12.94 -4.26
CA LYS A 49 8.78 13.17 -4.36
C LYS A 49 9.46 12.25 -5.38
N LEU A 50 8.96 11.02 -5.53
CA LEU A 50 9.48 10.04 -6.50
C LEU A 50 8.88 10.20 -7.90
N GLY A 51 7.85 11.05 -8.07
CA GLY A 51 7.13 11.19 -9.33
C GLY A 51 6.31 9.95 -9.72
N LEU A 52 5.90 9.14 -8.74
CA LEU A 52 5.15 7.90 -8.97
C LEU A 52 3.66 8.10 -8.64
N PRO A 53 2.73 7.58 -9.48
CA PRO A 53 1.31 7.64 -9.17
C PRO A 53 0.99 6.74 -7.97
N LEU A 54 0.19 7.24 -7.03
CA LEU A 54 -0.28 6.45 -5.90
C LEU A 54 -1.70 6.83 -5.50
N THR A 55 -2.60 5.85 -5.57
CA THR A 55 -3.96 5.94 -5.02
C THR A 55 -4.05 5.10 -3.76
N LEU A 56 -4.47 5.71 -2.66
CA LEU A 56 -4.71 4.98 -1.40
C LEU A 56 -6.19 4.62 -1.27
N ARG A 57 -6.47 3.34 -1.02
CA ARG A 57 -7.81 2.84 -0.71
C ARG A 57 -7.92 2.53 0.78
N PRO A 58 -8.99 2.90 1.49
CA PRO A 58 -9.11 2.56 2.90
C PRO A 58 -9.22 1.04 3.09
N TYR A 59 -8.55 0.50 4.11
CA TYR A 59 -8.76 -0.88 4.55
C TYR A 59 -10.17 -1.06 5.14
N GLN A 60 -10.86 -2.13 4.74
CA GLN A 60 -12.19 -2.47 5.21
C GLN A 60 -12.23 -3.94 5.68
N PRO A 61 -12.20 -4.22 7.00
CA PRO A 61 -12.05 -5.58 7.53
C PRO A 61 -13.21 -6.52 7.19
N GLY A 62 -14.41 -5.98 6.89
CA GLY A 62 -15.59 -6.77 6.51
C GLY A 62 -15.74 -7.04 5.01
N VAL A 63 -14.87 -6.49 4.16
CA VAL A 63 -14.91 -6.69 2.70
C VAL A 63 -13.96 -7.83 2.33
N ALA A 64 -14.27 -8.58 1.28
CA ALA A 64 -13.37 -9.60 0.77
C ALA A 64 -12.09 -8.96 0.20
N ALA A 65 -10.94 -9.61 0.40
CA ALA A 65 -9.68 -9.09 -0.11
C ALA A 65 -9.68 -9.04 -1.64
N LEU A 66 -9.19 -7.93 -2.20
CA LEU A 66 -9.05 -7.75 -3.63
C LEU A 66 -7.56 -7.76 -4.04
N PRO A 67 -7.18 -8.40 -5.16
CA PRO A 67 -5.82 -8.30 -5.66
C PRO A 67 -5.43 -6.84 -5.86
N GLN A 68 -4.22 -6.49 -5.44
CA GLN A 68 -3.74 -5.12 -5.60
C GLN A 68 -3.53 -4.81 -7.08
N GLN A 69 -4.07 -3.68 -7.52
CA GLN A 69 -3.76 -3.11 -8.83
C GLN A 69 -2.51 -2.22 -8.75
N ALA A 70 -1.75 -2.15 -9.85
CA ALA A 70 -0.64 -1.21 -9.98
C ALA A 70 -1.10 0.24 -9.71
N GLY A 71 -0.25 1.02 -9.06
CA GLY A 71 -0.51 2.39 -8.63
C GLY A 71 -1.45 2.50 -7.42
N THR A 72 -1.78 1.40 -6.73
CA THR A 72 -2.72 1.43 -5.59
C THR A 72 -2.17 0.72 -4.37
N LEU A 73 -2.49 1.24 -3.17
CA LEU A 73 -2.27 0.54 -1.90
C LEU A 73 -3.53 0.59 -1.06
N THR A 74 -3.83 -0.49 -0.33
CA THR A 74 -4.86 -0.47 0.70
C THR A 74 -4.21 0.04 1.99
N ILE A 75 -4.78 1.05 2.65
CA ILE A 75 -4.18 1.75 3.79
C ILE A 75 -4.96 1.46 5.08
N LEU A 76 -4.27 0.95 6.08
CA LEU A 76 -4.70 1.00 7.48
C LEU A 76 -3.95 2.17 8.13
N PRO A 77 -4.59 3.31 8.36
CA PRO A 77 -3.91 4.47 8.94
C PRO A 77 -3.46 4.17 10.37
N VAL A 78 -2.22 4.58 10.69
CA VAL A 78 -1.60 4.55 12.02
C VAL A 78 -0.96 5.89 12.33
#